data_AF-A0A5B9MNQ3-F1
#
_entry.id   AF-A0A5B9MNQ3-F1
#
_cell.length_a   1.000
_cell.length_b   1.000
_cell.length_c   1.000
_cell.angle_alpha   90.00
_cell.angle_beta   90.00
_cell.angle_gamma   90.00
#
_symmetry.space_group_name_H-M   'P 1'
#
loop_
_entity.id
_entity.type
_entity.pdbx_description
1 polymer ?
#
loop_
_entity_poly.entity_id
_entity_poly.type
_entity_poly.pdbx_seq_one_letter_code
_entity_poly.pdbx_strand_id
1 'polypeptide(L)'
;MNFLSHAIPYLDDPLVAVSTGVPDFLSVVDRRIRARERMATAALQSDDVQVRQVAGGILHHIRDDRWFHNTPAFVETNLQLAVGLRDLLPGDRGFRPMFVGHILIEVLLDALWIRDFPEIARRYYRVIDDTPPELVQRCVNEITGKPTEKLAGAIRRYAEARFLYDYLDHNQLLMRLNQVMRRVGLAEMPDSVLPWLQEASELVESRRVRFLTPPDGSTLFPPLP
;
A
#
# COMPACT_ATOMS: atom_id res chain seq x y z
N MET A 1 -4.99 1.79 0.52
CA MET A 1 -4.48 1.24 -0.76
C MET A 1 -3.07 0.73 -0.49
N ASN A 2 -2.41 0.07 -1.45
CA ASN A 2 -1.01 -0.32 -1.29
C ASN A 2 -0.06 0.65 -2.03
N PHE A 3 1.24 0.43 -1.84
CA PHE A 3 2.33 1.30 -2.31
C PHE A 3 2.20 1.83 -3.74
N LEU A 4 1.96 0.98 -4.73
CA LEU A 4 1.95 1.42 -6.13
C LEU A 4 0.70 2.25 -6.42
N SER A 5 -0.47 1.77 -6.01
CA SER A 5 -1.75 2.45 -6.21
C SER A 5 -1.73 3.87 -5.63
N HIS A 6 -1.13 4.09 -4.46
CA HIS A 6 -0.98 5.44 -3.92
C HIS A 6 -0.08 6.34 -4.78
N ALA A 7 0.98 5.80 -5.39
CA ALA A 7 1.99 6.57 -6.09
C ALA A 7 1.61 6.90 -7.54
N ILE A 8 0.76 6.10 -8.19
CA ILE A 8 0.41 6.22 -9.62
C ILE A 8 0.06 7.66 -10.04
N PRO A 9 -0.83 8.40 -9.34
CA PRO A 9 -1.20 9.75 -9.75
C PRO A 9 -0.06 10.77 -9.70
N TYR A 10 1.04 10.46 -9.02
CA TYR A 10 2.09 11.41 -8.67
C TYR A 10 3.46 11.02 -9.23
N LEU A 11 3.53 10.08 -10.18
CA LEU A 11 4.80 9.60 -10.74
C LEU A 11 5.59 10.68 -11.53
N ASP A 12 4.96 11.82 -11.86
CA ASP A 12 5.60 13.01 -12.42
C ASP A 12 6.26 13.90 -11.35
N ASP A 13 5.96 13.67 -10.07
CA ASP A 13 6.50 14.36 -8.90
C ASP A 13 7.24 13.36 -7.99
N PRO A 14 8.51 12.99 -8.27
CA PRO A 14 9.19 11.86 -7.65
C PRO A 14 9.16 11.84 -6.12
N LEU A 15 9.46 12.99 -5.49
CA LEU A 15 9.47 13.08 -4.02
C LEU A 15 8.08 12.93 -3.42
N VAL A 16 7.03 13.38 -4.10
CA VAL A 16 5.62 13.20 -3.67
C VAL A 16 5.25 11.72 -3.80
N ALA A 17 5.50 11.10 -4.96
CA ALA A 17 5.21 9.69 -5.21
C ALA A 17 5.87 8.76 -4.19
N VAL A 18 7.18 8.90 -3.94
CA VAL A 18 7.88 8.08 -2.93
C VAL A 18 7.30 8.31 -1.53
N SER A 19 6.93 9.56 -1.23
CA SER A 19 6.43 9.93 0.10
C SER A 19 5.02 9.41 0.39
N THR A 20 4.28 8.97 -0.63
CA THR A 20 3.01 8.26 -0.40
C THR A 20 3.20 6.93 0.35
N GLY A 21 4.37 6.28 0.25
CA GLY A 21 4.66 5.06 1.01
C GLY A 21 5.12 5.30 2.46
N VAL A 22 5.32 6.55 2.88
CA VAL A 22 5.89 6.87 4.21
C VAL A 22 5.05 6.31 5.37
N PRO A 23 3.71 6.45 5.41
CA PRO A 23 2.92 5.90 6.49
C PRO A 23 3.10 4.37 6.63
N ASP A 24 3.15 3.65 5.51
CA ASP A 24 3.39 2.20 5.49
C ASP A 24 4.79 1.85 5.95
N PHE A 25 5.83 2.54 5.44
CA PHE A 25 7.19 2.31 5.90
C PHE A 25 7.33 2.50 7.42
N LEU A 26 6.78 3.58 7.97
CA LEU A 26 6.82 3.86 9.41
C LEU A 26 6.08 2.78 10.22
N SER A 27 4.97 2.24 9.71
CA SER A 27 4.25 1.14 10.37
C SER A 27 5.13 -0.09 10.59
N VAL A 28 6.10 -0.31 9.69
CA VAL A 28 7.02 -1.46 9.71
C VAL A 28 8.27 -1.17 10.54
N VAL A 29 8.93 -0.03 10.31
CA VAL A 29 10.28 0.20 10.86
C VAL A 29 10.28 1.01 12.16
N ASP A 30 9.24 1.79 12.42
CA ASP A 30 9.15 2.62 13.61
C ASP A 30 7.71 2.98 14.02
N ARG A 31 6.93 1.97 14.45
CA ARG A 31 5.51 2.11 14.82
C ARG A 31 5.17 3.16 15.90
N ARG A 32 6.18 3.72 16.60
CA ARG A 32 6.03 4.79 17.60
C ARG A 32 5.94 6.18 16.95
N ILE A 33 6.39 6.29 15.70
CA ILE A 33 6.32 7.49 14.87
C ILE A 33 5.18 7.28 13.88
N ARG A 34 4.30 8.28 13.80
CA ARG A 34 3.18 8.28 12.85
C ARG A 34 3.13 9.65 12.21
N ALA A 35 3.25 9.68 10.88
CA ALA A 35 2.99 10.88 10.11
C ALA A 35 1.48 11.14 10.07
N ARG A 36 0.99 11.96 11.01
CA ARG A 36 -0.45 12.24 11.13
C ARG A 36 -0.86 13.36 10.19
N GLU A 37 -2.11 13.32 9.74
CA GLU A 37 -2.70 14.34 8.85
C GLU A 37 -2.46 15.76 9.37
N ARG A 38 -2.74 16.03 10.66
CA ARG A 38 -2.51 17.35 11.26
C ARG A 38 -1.07 17.86 11.07
N MET A 39 -0.08 16.97 11.20
CA MET A 39 1.34 17.31 11.13
C MET A 39 1.74 17.59 9.69
N ALA A 40 1.33 16.72 8.77
CA ALA A 40 1.57 16.90 7.34
C ALA A 40 0.87 18.17 6.80
N THR A 41 -0.38 18.44 7.23
CA THR A 41 -1.09 19.68 6.88
C THR A 41 -0.35 20.93 7.36
N ALA A 42 0.20 20.92 8.59
CA ALA A 42 0.99 22.05 9.08
C ALA A 42 2.28 22.23 8.25
N ALA A 43 2.94 21.13 7.90
CA ALA A 43 4.17 21.14 7.11
C ALA A 43 4.00 21.64 5.66
N LEU A 44 2.78 21.68 5.13
CA LEU A 44 2.50 22.36 3.85
C LEU A 44 2.82 23.86 3.87
N GLN A 45 2.91 24.47 5.05
CA GLN A 45 3.28 25.88 5.23
C GLN A 45 4.80 26.08 5.44
N SER A 46 5.61 25.02 5.37
CA SER A 46 7.07 25.13 5.50
C SER A 46 7.67 25.94 4.34
N ASP A 47 8.72 26.72 4.60
CA ASP A 47 9.50 27.39 3.56
C ASP A 47 10.32 26.39 2.73
N ASP A 48 10.66 25.22 3.28
CA ASP A 48 11.36 24.14 2.57
C ASP A 48 10.40 23.40 1.62
N VAL A 49 10.66 23.53 0.30
CA VAL A 49 9.89 22.87 -0.75
C VAL A 49 9.90 21.35 -0.63
N GLN A 50 11.00 20.76 -0.16
CA GLN A 50 11.13 19.31 -0.01
C GLN A 50 10.23 18.81 1.12
N VAL A 51 10.16 19.56 2.22
CA VAL A 51 9.23 19.28 3.34
C VAL A 51 7.78 19.36 2.87
N ARG A 52 7.43 20.38 2.08
CA ARG A 52 6.07 20.50 1.50
C ARG A 52 5.71 19.32 0.59
N GLN A 53 6.64 18.87 -0.26
CA GLN A 53 6.42 17.73 -1.16
C GLN A 53 6.24 16.41 -0.39
N VAL A 54 7.10 16.15 0.61
CA VAL A 54 6.98 14.96 1.46
C VAL A 54 5.67 14.98 2.25
N ALA A 55 5.31 16.13 2.82
CA ALA A 55 4.03 16.33 3.49
C ALA A 55 2.84 16.09 2.55
N GLY A 56 2.94 16.55 1.29
CA GLY A 56 1.96 16.27 0.23
C GLY A 56 1.76 14.77 0.02
N GLY A 57 2.82 14.01 -0.21
CA GLY A 57 2.73 12.55 -0.41
C GLY A 57 2.11 11.81 0.77
N ILE A 58 2.48 12.19 2.00
CA ILE A 58 1.87 11.65 3.23
C ILE A 58 0.36 11.95 3.28
N LEU A 59 -0.05 13.17 2.92
CA LEU A 59 -1.47 13.54 2.91
C LEU A 59 -2.25 12.80 1.83
N HIS A 60 -1.66 12.60 0.66
CA HIS A 60 -2.28 11.80 -0.40
C HIS A 60 -2.57 10.38 0.08
N HIS A 61 -1.59 9.69 0.66
CA HIS A 61 -1.81 8.37 1.26
C HIS A 61 -2.97 8.36 2.27
N ILE A 62 -2.97 9.29 3.24
CA ILE A 62 -4.00 9.34 4.29
C ILE A 62 -5.39 9.59 3.69
N ARG A 63 -5.49 10.46 2.69
CA ARG A 63 -6.76 10.78 2.02
C ARG A 63 -7.24 9.61 1.19
N ASP A 64 -6.33 8.98 0.45
CA ASP A 64 -6.58 7.81 -0.37
C ASP A 64 -7.17 6.68 0.46
N ASP A 65 -6.51 6.33 1.57
CA ASP A 65 -7.01 5.33 2.51
C ASP A 65 -8.39 5.69 3.06
N ARG A 66 -8.59 6.96 3.46
CA ARG A 66 -9.85 7.42 4.03
C ARG A 66 -11.01 7.16 3.08
N TRP A 67 -10.92 7.55 1.81
CA TRP A 67 -12.05 7.34 0.91
C TRP A 67 -12.13 5.88 0.45
N PHE A 68 -10.98 5.25 0.17
CA PHE A 68 -10.90 3.89 -0.36
C PHE A 68 -11.55 2.87 0.57
N HIS A 69 -11.20 2.88 1.86
CA HIS A 69 -11.76 1.93 2.85
C HIS A 69 -13.23 2.17 3.17
N ASN A 70 -13.77 3.35 2.83
CA ASN A 70 -15.18 3.69 3.02
C ASN A 70 -16.04 3.43 1.77
N THR A 71 -15.46 2.96 0.65
CA THR A 71 -16.25 2.60 -0.53
C THR A 71 -17.08 1.34 -0.29
N PRO A 72 -18.32 1.25 -0.84
CA PRO A 72 -19.10 0.02 -0.80
C PRO A 72 -18.33 -1.18 -1.39
N ALA A 73 -17.58 -0.96 -2.48
CA ALA A 73 -16.76 -2.00 -3.10
C ALA A 73 -15.74 -2.59 -2.13
N PHE A 74 -15.05 -1.76 -1.34
CA PHE A 74 -14.13 -2.24 -0.31
C PHE A 74 -14.83 -3.01 0.80
N VAL A 75 -15.89 -2.45 1.38
CA VAL A 75 -16.58 -3.07 2.52
C VAL A 75 -17.20 -4.42 2.12
N GLU A 76 -17.92 -4.47 1.00
CA GLU A 76 -18.58 -5.68 0.49
C GLU A 76 -17.57 -6.75 0.11
N THR A 77 -16.51 -6.38 -0.62
CA THR A 77 -15.50 -7.36 -1.06
C THR A 77 -14.68 -7.89 0.10
N ASN A 78 -14.29 -7.03 1.04
CA ASN A 78 -13.54 -7.48 2.22
C ASN A 78 -14.36 -8.48 3.05
N LEU A 79 -15.66 -8.24 3.24
CA LEU A 79 -16.54 -9.19 3.90
C LEU A 79 -16.64 -10.51 3.13
N GLN A 80 -16.81 -10.47 1.81
CA GLN A 80 -16.91 -11.66 0.97
C GLN A 80 -15.63 -12.50 1.03
N LEU A 81 -14.45 -11.86 0.93
CA LEU A 81 -13.16 -12.53 1.07
C LEU A 81 -12.98 -13.12 2.48
N ALA A 82 -13.37 -12.38 3.52
CA ALA A 82 -13.26 -12.85 4.90
C ALA A 82 -14.14 -14.08 5.17
N VAL A 83 -15.34 -14.17 4.57
CA VAL A 83 -16.20 -15.36 4.64
C VAL A 83 -15.54 -16.54 3.92
N GLY A 84 -15.12 -16.35 2.66
CA GLY A 84 -14.49 -17.43 1.90
C GLY A 84 -13.22 -17.97 2.56
N LEU A 85 -12.40 -17.10 3.13
CA LEU A 85 -11.18 -17.51 3.84
C LEU A 85 -11.49 -18.25 5.16
N ARG A 86 -12.58 -17.89 5.85
CA ARG A 86 -12.98 -18.58 7.08
C ARG A 86 -13.36 -20.03 6.81
N ASP A 87 -14.00 -20.31 5.69
CA ASP A 87 -14.45 -21.66 5.32
C ASP A 87 -13.27 -22.60 4.98
N LEU A 88 -12.11 -22.02 4.62
CA LEU A 88 -10.90 -22.74 4.25
C LEU A 88 -9.93 -22.96 5.41
N LEU A 89 -10.04 -22.16 6.48
CA LEU A 89 -9.11 -22.19 7.59
C LEU A 89 -9.70 -22.96 8.79
N PRO A 90 -8.93 -23.85 9.42
CA PRO A 90 -9.43 -24.65 10.53
C PRO A 90 -9.64 -23.79 11.79
N GLY A 91 -10.90 -23.37 12.03
CA GLY A 91 -11.39 -22.81 13.29
C GLY A 91 -10.62 -21.59 13.84
N ASP A 92 -10.88 -21.26 15.11
CA ASP A 92 -10.43 -20.06 15.85
C ASP A 92 -8.91 -19.98 16.13
N ARG A 93 -8.05 -20.44 15.21
CA ARG A 93 -6.57 -20.45 15.32
C ARG A 93 -5.91 -19.06 15.30
N GLY A 94 -6.60 -18.03 15.77
CA GLY A 94 -6.08 -16.66 15.79
C GLY A 94 -5.93 -16.05 14.41
N PHE A 95 -6.65 -16.57 13.40
CA PHE A 95 -6.73 -15.92 12.10
C PHE A 95 -7.60 -14.67 12.17
N ARG A 96 -7.28 -13.65 11.36
CA ARG A 96 -8.09 -12.43 11.21
C ARG A 96 -8.54 -12.29 9.77
N PRO A 97 -9.63 -12.98 9.33
CA PRO A 97 -10.02 -13.00 7.92
C PRO A 97 -10.30 -11.61 7.32
N MET A 98 -10.95 -10.71 8.07
CA MET A 98 -11.18 -9.32 7.63
C MET A 98 -9.88 -8.51 7.45
N PHE A 99 -8.83 -8.86 8.19
CA PHE A 99 -7.51 -8.23 8.05
C PHE A 99 -6.79 -8.77 6.82
N VAL A 100 -6.88 -10.08 6.57
CA VAL A 100 -6.31 -10.68 5.35
C VAL A 100 -7.03 -10.17 4.11
N GLY A 101 -8.37 -10.14 4.10
CA GLY A 101 -9.15 -9.61 2.99
C GLY A 101 -8.81 -8.17 2.66
N HIS A 102 -8.62 -7.32 3.69
CA HIS A 102 -8.15 -5.95 3.53
C HIS A 102 -6.83 -5.89 2.77
N ILE A 103 -5.79 -6.57 3.28
CA ILE A 103 -4.45 -6.56 2.65
C ILE A 103 -4.54 -7.13 1.24
N LEU A 104 -5.30 -8.20 1.06
CA LEU A 104 -5.41 -8.91 -0.21
C LEU A 104 -5.99 -8.00 -1.30
N ILE A 105 -7.05 -7.23 -1.00
CA ILE A 105 -7.59 -6.25 -1.95
C ILE A 105 -6.51 -5.25 -2.39
N GLU A 106 -5.77 -4.69 -1.43
CA GLU A 106 -4.78 -3.65 -1.72
C GLU A 106 -3.61 -4.15 -2.55
N VAL A 107 -3.07 -5.33 -2.23
CA VAL A 107 -1.94 -5.92 -2.99
C VAL A 107 -2.38 -6.44 -4.37
N LEU A 108 -3.61 -6.96 -4.50
CA LEU A 108 -4.15 -7.38 -5.79
C LEU A 108 -4.41 -6.19 -6.72
N LEU A 109 -4.85 -5.05 -6.20
CA LEU A 109 -4.99 -3.83 -7.01
C LEU A 109 -3.63 -3.39 -7.59
N ASP A 110 -2.56 -3.45 -6.80
CA ASP A 110 -1.20 -3.24 -7.30
C ASP A 110 -0.82 -4.29 -8.35
N ALA A 111 -1.10 -5.57 -8.11
CA ALA A 111 -0.83 -6.66 -9.05
C ALA A 111 -1.52 -6.43 -10.41
N LEU A 112 -2.79 -6.02 -10.40
CA LEU A 112 -3.57 -5.72 -11.61
C LEU A 112 -2.98 -4.52 -12.38
N TRP A 113 -2.47 -3.51 -11.68
CA TRP A 113 -1.71 -2.43 -12.33
C TRP A 113 -0.44 -2.94 -13.00
N ILE A 114 0.34 -3.78 -12.31
CA ILE A 114 1.59 -4.31 -12.84
C ILE A 114 1.34 -5.24 -14.03
N ARG A 115 0.30 -6.07 -13.98
CA ARG A 115 -0.07 -7.02 -15.04
C ARG A 115 -0.43 -6.28 -16.33
N ASP A 116 -1.29 -5.28 -16.23
CA ASP A 116 -1.85 -4.60 -17.40
C ASP A 116 -0.93 -3.49 -17.93
N PHE A 117 -0.17 -2.85 -17.04
CA PHE A 117 0.72 -1.73 -17.36
C PHE A 117 2.12 -1.91 -16.72
N PRO A 118 2.93 -2.89 -17.18
CA PRO A 118 4.23 -3.20 -16.54
C PRO A 118 5.21 -2.02 -16.52
N GLU A 119 5.08 -1.06 -17.43
CA GLU A 119 5.84 0.20 -17.44
C GLU A 119 5.54 1.11 -16.25
N ILE A 120 4.32 1.10 -15.70
CA ILE A 120 3.97 1.89 -14.52
C ILE A 120 4.82 1.45 -13.32
N ALA A 121 4.96 0.15 -13.10
CA ALA A 121 5.78 -0.37 -12.01
C ALA A 121 7.28 -0.15 -12.24
N ARG A 122 7.75 -0.29 -13.49
CA ARG A 122 9.15 0.06 -13.85
C ARG A 122 9.44 1.54 -13.58
N ARG A 123 8.51 2.43 -13.92
CA ARG A 123 8.59 3.87 -13.65
C ARG A 123 8.58 4.15 -12.16
N TYR A 124 7.67 3.53 -11.40
CA TYR A 124 7.58 3.68 -9.96
C TYR A 124 8.87 3.28 -9.23
N TYR A 125 9.43 2.10 -9.54
CA TYR A 125 10.69 1.70 -8.92
C TYR A 125 11.85 2.61 -9.32
N ARG A 126 11.92 3.08 -10.57
CA ARG A 126 12.93 4.07 -10.98
C ARG A 126 12.81 5.37 -10.17
N VAL A 127 11.59 5.86 -9.97
CA VAL A 127 11.32 7.03 -9.12
C VAL A 127 11.85 6.82 -7.69
N ILE A 128 11.68 5.61 -7.13
CA ILE A 128 12.22 5.28 -5.81
C ILE A 128 13.75 5.22 -5.83
N ASP A 129 14.35 4.54 -6.81
CA ASP A 129 15.81 4.38 -6.95
C ASP A 129 16.51 5.75 -7.09
N ASP A 130 15.90 6.68 -7.83
CA ASP A 130 16.45 8.00 -8.11
C ASP A 130 16.20 9.01 -6.97
N THR A 131 15.30 8.70 -6.02
CA THR A 131 14.98 9.59 -4.90
C THR A 131 15.89 9.31 -3.70
N PRO A 132 16.68 10.30 -3.22
CA PRO A 132 17.55 10.09 -2.06
C PRO A 132 16.74 9.72 -0.81
N PRO A 133 16.88 8.52 -0.23
CA PRO A 133 16.04 8.10 0.89
C PRO A 133 16.37 8.85 2.20
N GLU A 134 17.60 9.38 2.34
CA GLU A 134 17.99 10.29 3.41
C GLU A 134 17.19 11.59 3.39
N LEU A 135 16.86 12.10 2.21
CA LEU A 135 16.05 13.31 2.05
C LEU A 135 14.65 13.06 2.62
N VAL A 136 14.01 11.96 2.22
CA VAL A 136 12.69 11.57 2.74
C VAL A 136 12.73 11.43 4.26
N GLN A 137 13.74 10.74 4.80
CA GLN A 137 13.90 10.58 6.24
C GLN A 137 14.05 11.91 6.98
N ARG A 138 14.89 12.82 6.47
CA ARG A 138 15.08 14.15 7.06
C ARG A 138 13.75 14.91 7.14
N CYS A 139 13.03 14.99 6.03
CA CYS A 139 11.74 15.68 5.98
C CYS A 139 10.71 15.02 6.91
N VAL A 140 10.66 13.68 6.97
CA VAL A 140 9.76 12.97 7.89
C VAL A 140 10.09 13.27 9.36
N ASN A 141 11.38 13.33 9.72
CA ASN A 141 11.79 13.69 11.08
C ASN A 141 11.34 15.11 11.44
N GLU A 142 11.46 16.05 10.50
CA GLU A 142 10.97 17.43 10.67
C GLU A 142 9.44 17.48 10.82
N ILE A 143 8.70 16.88 9.88
CA ILE A 143 7.23 16.85 9.88
C ILE A 143 6.70 16.23 11.16
N THR A 144 7.31 15.13 11.61
CA THR A 144 6.85 14.39 12.79
C THR A 144 7.40 14.93 14.11
N GLY A 145 8.40 15.82 14.08
CA GLY A 145 9.14 16.26 15.26
C GLY A 145 9.79 15.12 16.05
N LYS A 146 9.98 13.95 15.44
CA LYS A 146 10.53 12.75 16.08
C LYS A 146 11.66 12.19 15.22
N PRO A 147 12.85 11.94 15.80
CA PRO A 147 13.95 11.37 15.04
C PRO A 147 13.72 9.88 14.76
N THR A 148 13.95 9.47 13.52
CA THR A 148 14.24 8.08 13.13
C THR A 148 15.42 8.00 12.19
N GLU A 149 16.16 6.90 12.29
CA GLU A 149 17.30 6.56 11.43
C GLU A 149 17.01 5.32 10.56
N LYS A 150 15.81 4.75 10.68
CA LYS A 150 15.45 3.46 10.06
C LYS A 150 14.76 3.61 8.71
N LEU A 151 14.18 4.78 8.42
CA LEU A 151 13.34 4.98 7.26
C LEU A 151 14.15 4.93 5.96
N ALA A 152 15.30 5.59 5.89
CA ALA A 152 16.11 5.61 4.68
C ALA A 152 16.57 4.19 4.29
N GLY A 153 17.00 3.39 5.27
CA GLY A 153 17.35 1.99 5.05
C GLY A 153 16.15 1.11 4.68
N ALA A 154 14.94 1.45 5.13
CA ALA A 154 13.72 0.75 4.73
C ALA A 154 13.38 0.98 3.26
N ILE A 155 13.45 2.24 2.81
CA ILE A 155 13.18 2.63 1.42
C ILE A 155 14.19 1.94 0.48
N ARG A 156 15.49 1.91 0.83
CA ARG A 156 16.49 1.16 0.05
C ARG A 156 16.15 -0.32 -0.10
N ARG A 157 15.89 -1.01 1.01
CA ARG A 157 15.55 -2.45 0.97
C ARG A 157 14.27 -2.72 0.19
N TYR A 158 13.30 -1.80 0.26
CA TYR A 158 12.07 -1.88 -0.52
C TYR A 158 12.36 -1.80 -2.03
N ALA A 159 13.20 -0.84 -2.43
CA ALA A 159 13.61 -0.64 -3.82
C ALA A 159 14.42 -1.83 -4.36
N GLU A 160 15.37 -2.34 -3.56
CA GLU A 160 16.19 -3.50 -3.89
C GLU A 160 15.36 -4.79 -4.04
N ALA A 161 14.42 -5.02 -3.12
CA ALA A 161 13.63 -6.26 -3.11
C ALA A 161 12.65 -6.36 -4.28
N ARG A 162 12.20 -5.22 -4.83
CA ARG A 162 11.19 -5.13 -5.90
C ARG A 162 9.98 -6.06 -5.73
N PHE A 163 9.56 -6.29 -4.49
CA PHE A 163 8.65 -7.39 -4.17
C PHE A 163 7.22 -7.20 -4.69
N LEU A 164 6.84 -6.03 -5.20
CA LEU A 164 5.51 -5.86 -5.81
C LEU A 164 5.35 -6.80 -7.02
N TYR A 165 6.44 -7.16 -7.71
CA TYR A 165 6.38 -8.14 -8.80
C TYR A 165 5.99 -9.55 -8.33
N ASP A 166 6.23 -9.86 -7.05
CA ASP A 166 5.84 -11.15 -6.47
C ASP A 166 4.32 -11.29 -6.36
N TYR A 167 3.57 -10.19 -6.43
CA TYR A 167 2.11 -10.24 -6.38
C TYR A 167 1.48 -10.86 -7.65
N LEU A 168 2.25 -10.96 -8.74
CA LEU A 168 1.78 -11.55 -10.00
C LEU A 168 1.69 -13.07 -9.96
N ASP A 169 2.39 -13.73 -9.04
CA ASP A 169 2.37 -15.18 -8.86
C ASP A 169 1.71 -15.53 -7.52
N HIS A 170 0.69 -16.38 -7.52
CA HIS A 170 -0.07 -16.67 -6.30
C HIS A 170 0.74 -17.41 -5.22
N ASN A 171 1.78 -18.18 -5.58
CA ASN A 171 2.66 -18.81 -4.59
C ASN A 171 3.54 -17.76 -3.91
N GLN A 172 4.10 -16.85 -4.69
CA GLN A 172 4.89 -15.74 -4.15
C GLN A 172 4.02 -14.74 -3.37
N LEU A 173 2.80 -14.45 -3.84
CA LEU A 173 1.83 -13.65 -3.11
C LEU A 173 1.50 -14.28 -1.76
N LEU A 174 1.22 -15.59 -1.70
CA LEU A 174 0.99 -16.32 -0.45
C LEU A 174 2.20 -16.21 0.49
N MET A 175 3.42 -16.38 -0.04
CA MET A 175 4.64 -16.16 0.73
C MET A 175 4.69 -14.75 1.34
N ARG A 176 4.37 -13.70 0.56
CA ARG A 176 4.35 -12.30 1.03
C ARG A 176 3.26 -12.05 2.07
N LEU A 177 2.06 -12.63 1.89
CA LEU A 177 1.00 -12.58 2.89
C LEU A 177 1.46 -13.23 4.20
N ASN A 178 2.09 -14.40 4.15
CA ASN A 178 2.62 -15.08 5.34
C ASN A 178 3.76 -14.31 6.03
N GLN A 179 4.57 -13.54 5.29
CA GLN A 179 5.51 -12.59 5.90
C GLN A 179 4.78 -11.51 6.72
N VAL A 180 3.65 -10.99 6.22
CA VAL A 180 2.82 -10.05 6.96
C VAL A 180 2.18 -10.72 8.18
N MET A 181 1.61 -11.92 8.04
CA MET A 181 0.99 -12.68 9.13
C MET A 181 1.98 -12.90 10.28
N ARG A 182 3.20 -13.40 10.00
CA ARG A 182 4.26 -13.56 11.00
C ARG A 182 4.58 -12.24 11.72
N ARG A 183 4.70 -11.14 10.96
CA ARG A 183 5.05 -9.82 11.50
C ARG A 183 3.99 -9.30 12.49
N VAL A 184 2.72 -9.61 12.26
CA VAL A 184 1.62 -9.22 13.17
C VAL A 184 1.26 -10.29 14.20
N GLY A 185 2.03 -11.39 14.28
CA GLY A 185 1.85 -12.46 15.25
C GLY A 185 0.65 -13.36 14.98
N LEU A 186 0.19 -13.46 13.73
CA LEU A 186 -0.90 -14.34 13.31
C LEU A 186 -0.33 -15.62 12.66
N ALA A 187 -1.14 -16.68 12.66
CA ALA A 187 -0.80 -17.94 12.01
C ALA A 187 -0.65 -17.78 10.49
N GLU A 188 0.26 -18.55 9.89
CA GLU A 188 0.43 -18.58 8.44
C GLU A 188 -0.72 -19.32 7.76
N MET A 189 -1.08 -18.87 6.56
CA MET A 189 -2.05 -19.52 5.71
C MET A 189 -1.39 -20.70 4.97
N PRO A 190 -2.05 -21.87 4.92
CA PRO A 190 -1.53 -23.05 4.23
C PRO A 190 -1.69 -22.97 2.71
N ASP A 191 -0.93 -23.75 1.95
CA ASP A 191 -0.99 -23.79 0.48
C ASP A 191 -2.38 -24.17 -0.07
N SER A 192 -3.25 -24.78 0.74
CA SER A 192 -4.63 -25.07 0.36
C SER A 192 -5.47 -23.81 0.06
N VAL A 193 -4.98 -22.61 0.41
CA VAL A 193 -5.64 -21.33 0.04
C VAL A 193 -5.31 -20.87 -1.38
N LEU A 194 -4.37 -21.50 -2.10
CA LEU A 194 -3.95 -21.07 -3.44
C LEU A 194 -5.10 -21.02 -4.46
N PRO A 195 -6.01 -22.02 -4.55
CA PRO A 195 -7.16 -21.92 -5.44
C PRO A 195 -8.08 -20.74 -5.09
N TRP A 196 -8.25 -20.47 -3.79
CA TRP A 196 -9.05 -19.33 -3.33
C TRP A 196 -8.39 -17.98 -3.64
N LEU A 197 -7.06 -17.89 -3.64
CA LEU A 197 -6.36 -16.67 -4.06
C LEU A 197 -6.65 -16.32 -5.52
N GLN A 198 -6.78 -17.33 -6.39
CA GLN A 198 -7.21 -17.13 -7.78
C GLN A 198 -8.63 -16.54 -7.84
N GLU A 199 -9.59 -17.14 -7.14
CA GLU A 199 -10.98 -16.63 -7.07
C GLU A 199 -11.05 -15.21 -6.48
N ALA A 200 -10.23 -14.93 -5.46
CA ALA A 200 -10.13 -13.61 -4.86
C ALA A 200 -9.58 -12.56 -5.85
N SER A 201 -8.58 -12.94 -6.65
CA SER A 201 -8.02 -12.10 -7.71
C SER A 201 -9.09 -11.72 -8.74
N GLU A 202 -9.84 -12.71 -9.23
CA GLU A 202 -10.93 -12.50 -10.19
C GLU A 202 -12.04 -11.59 -9.62
N LEU A 203 -12.40 -11.77 -8.34
CA LEU A 203 -13.37 -10.93 -7.66
C LEU A 203 -12.90 -9.48 -7.52
N VAL A 204 -11.63 -9.27 -7.17
CA VAL A 204 -11.07 -7.92 -7.05
C VAL A 204 -11.00 -7.25 -8.42
N GLU A 205 -10.59 -7.98 -9.45
CA GLU A 205 -10.55 -7.51 -10.82
C GLU A 205 -11.94 -7.11 -11.33
N SER A 206 -12.96 -7.93 -11.10
CA SER A 206 -14.33 -7.66 -11.54
C SER A 206 -14.93 -6.39 -10.90
N ARG A 207 -14.31 -5.86 -9.84
CA ARG A 207 -14.74 -4.66 -9.10
C ARG A 207 -13.72 -3.52 -9.17
N ARG A 208 -12.62 -3.68 -9.92
CA ARG A 208 -11.48 -2.75 -9.97
C ARG A 208 -11.88 -1.28 -10.16
N VAL A 209 -12.75 -0.99 -11.13
CA VAL A 209 -13.22 0.38 -11.39
C VAL A 209 -13.89 0.98 -10.16
N ARG A 210 -14.74 0.20 -9.46
CA ARG A 210 -15.44 0.65 -8.25
C ARG A 210 -14.49 0.88 -7.06
N PHE A 211 -13.37 0.16 -7.00
CA PHE A 211 -12.33 0.38 -5.98
C PHE A 211 -11.54 1.67 -6.22
N LEU A 212 -11.26 2.00 -7.49
CA LEU A 212 -10.39 3.11 -7.87
C LEU A 212 -11.15 4.38 -8.26
N THR A 213 -12.46 4.42 -8.00
CA THR A 213 -13.30 5.61 -8.17
C THR A 213 -13.71 6.15 -6.80
N PRO A 214 -13.26 7.35 -6.39
CA PRO A 214 -13.71 7.99 -5.17
C PRO A 214 -15.21 8.35 -5.23
N PRO A 215 -15.84 8.63 -4.07
CA PRO A 215 -17.28 8.91 -4.01
C PRO A 215 -17.76 10.11 -4.84
N ASP A 216 -16.86 11.05 -5.18
CA ASP A 216 -17.16 12.20 -6.02
C ASP A 216 -17.09 11.90 -7.53
N GLY A 217 -16.74 10.66 -7.90
CA GLY A 217 -16.63 10.23 -9.29
C GLY A 217 -15.39 10.74 -10.03
N SER A 218 -14.47 11.43 -9.35
CA SER A 218 -13.19 11.82 -9.94
C SER A 218 -12.33 10.60 -10.24
N THR A 219 -11.36 10.71 -11.14
CA THR A 219 -10.31 9.68 -11.23
C THR A 219 -8.96 10.37 -11.36
N LEU A 220 -8.05 9.98 -10.47
CA LEU A 220 -6.65 10.36 -10.52
C LEU A 220 -5.79 9.29 -11.20
N PHE A 221 -6.41 8.15 -11.54
CA PHE A 221 -5.74 7.03 -12.16
C PHE A 221 -5.82 7.11 -13.68
N PRO A 222 -4.81 6.57 -14.40
CA PRO A 222 -4.92 6.32 -15.83
C PRO A 222 -6.20 5.53 -16.16
N PRO A 223 -6.77 5.70 -17.38
CA PRO A 223 -7.92 4.92 -17.80
C PRO A 223 -7.65 3.42 -17.66
N LEU A 224 -8.58 2.71 -17.02
CA LEU A 224 -8.57 1.26 -16.95
C LEU A 224 -9.07 0.66 -18.27
N PRO A 225 -8.58 -0.52 -18.70
CA PRO A 225 -9.09 -1.24 -19.86
C PRO A 225 -10.57 -1.62 -19.73
#